data_AF-A0A5Q0Q9B3-F1
#
_entry.id   AF-A0A5Q0Q9B3-F1
#
_cell.length_a   1.000
_cell.length_b   1.000
_cell.length_c   1.000
_cell.angle_alpha   90.00
_cell.angle_beta   90.00
_cell.angle_gamma   90.00
#
_symmetry.space_group_name_H-M   'P 1'
#
loop_
_entity.id
_entity.type
_entity.pdbx_description
1 polymer ?
#
loop_
_entity_poly.entity_id
_entity_poly.type
_entity_poly.pdbx_seq_one_letter_code
_entity_poly.pdbx_strand_id
1 'polypeptide(L)'
;MEELFNAMTFEEAFERFIKGQKAVDYGVRQPEAVMLSNGYQAFPCGYYTLFENGFKLIVSGFNVSPKSSQHEAWVLDEDDRPVGYKEEAFIDFD
;
A
#
# COMPACT_ATOMS: atom_id res chain seq x y z
N MET A 1 -9.40 -4.06 -19.93
CA MET A 1 -8.25 -3.19 -19.70
C MET A 1 -7.88 -3.41 -18.26
N GLU A 2 -6.87 -4.25 -18.01
CA GLU A 2 -6.32 -4.39 -16.66
C GLU A 2 -5.84 -3.01 -16.23
N GLU A 3 -6.38 -2.51 -15.12
CA GLU A 3 -5.92 -1.26 -14.53
C GLU A 3 -4.47 -1.46 -14.10
N LEU A 4 -3.55 -0.91 -14.90
CA LEU A 4 -2.10 -0.92 -14.73
C LEU A 4 -1.59 -0.23 -13.44
N PHE A 5 -2.48 -0.04 -12.46
CA PHE A 5 -2.15 0.51 -11.16
C PHE A 5 -1.46 -0.53 -10.27
N ASN A 6 -1.77 -1.83 -10.46
CA ASN A 6 -1.12 -2.92 -9.77
C ASN A 6 -0.86 -4.10 -10.71
N ALA A 7 0.29 -4.76 -10.56
CA ALA A 7 0.54 -6.03 -11.26
C ALA A 7 -0.42 -7.15 -10.82
N MET A 8 -0.97 -7.06 -9.61
CA MET A 8 -1.93 -8.00 -9.02
C MET A 8 -2.82 -7.31 -7.97
N THR A 9 -3.85 -7.97 -7.46
CA THR A 9 -4.64 -7.42 -6.34
C THR A 9 -3.79 -7.27 -5.06
N PHE A 10 -4.23 -6.42 -4.13
CA PHE A 10 -3.56 -6.31 -2.83
C PHE A 10 -3.53 -7.66 -2.09
N GLU A 11 -4.65 -8.38 -2.08
CA GLU A 11 -4.77 -9.68 -1.42
C GLU A 11 -3.77 -10.69 -2.01
N GLU A 12 -3.60 -10.74 -3.33
CA GLU A 12 -2.61 -11.60 -3.99
C GLU A 12 -1.17 -11.19 -3.61
N ALA A 13 -0.86 -9.88 -3.64
CA ALA A 13 0.46 -9.38 -3.27
C ALA A 13 0.78 -9.67 -1.79
N PHE A 14 -0.19 -9.48 -0.90
CA PHE A 14 -0.05 -9.72 0.53
C PHE A 14 0.19 -11.21 0.83
N GLU A 15 -0.65 -12.10 0.30
CA GLU A 15 -0.50 -13.55 0.49
C GLU A 15 0.83 -14.06 -0.07
N ARG A 16 1.29 -13.52 -1.20
CA ARG A 16 2.51 -13.98 -1.87
C ARG A 16 3.80 -13.43 -1.25
N PHE A 17 3.82 -12.17 -0.85
CA PHE A 17 5.07 -11.46 -0.52
C PHE A 17 5.15 -10.93 0.91
N ILE A 18 4.05 -10.88 1.65
CA ILE A 18 4.03 -10.32 3.01
C ILE A 18 3.74 -11.39 4.04
N LYS A 19 2.72 -12.22 3.80
CA LYS A 19 2.29 -13.24 4.76
C LYS A 19 3.40 -14.25 5.02
N GLY A 20 3.66 -14.47 6.31
CA GLY A 20 4.68 -15.42 6.77
C GLY A 20 6.13 -14.93 6.62
N GLN A 21 6.37 -13.74 6.07
CA GLN A 21 7.69 -13.13 6.03
C GLN A 21 8.05 -12.48 7.36
N LYS A 22 9.33 -12.52 7.72
CA LYS A 22 9.82 -11.82 8.91
C LYS A 22 9.98 -10.33 8.63
N ALA A 23 9.41 -9.49 9.50
CA ALA A 23 9.68 -8.05 9.52
C ALA A 23 11.12 -7.79 10.00
N VAL A 24 11.84 -6.93 9.28
CA VAL A 24 13.25 -6.58 9.56
C VAL A 24 13.48 -5.10 9.83
N ASP A 25 12.57 -4.22 9.39
CA ASP A 25 12.61 -2.79 9.69
C ASP A 25 11.19 -2.16 9.64
N TYR A 26 11.03 -0.99 10.23
CA TYR A 26 9.77 -0.24 10.23
C TYR A 26 10.03 1.27 10.34
N GLY A 27 9.11 2.07 9.82
CA GLY A 27 9.25 3.51 9.89
C GLY A 27 8.09 4.27 9.24
N VAL A 28 8.34 5.52 8.90
CA VAL A 28 7.37 6.40 8.23
C VAL A 28 7.95 6.84 6.89
N ARG A 29 7.18 6.62 5.83
CA ARG A 29 7.49 7.10 4.48
C ARG A 29 6.71 8.37 4.18
N GLN A 30 7.43 9.41 3.78
CA GLN A 30 6.84 10.64 3.25
C GLN A 30 6.30 10.42 1.83
N PRO A 31 5.30 11.20 1.39
CA PRO A 31 4.78 11.10 0.03
C PRO A 31 5.86 11.45 -0.99
N GLU A 32 6.32 10.43 -1.71
CA GLU A 32 7.27 10.53 -2.81
C GLU A 32 6.63 9.90 -4.05
N ALA A 33 6.75 10.57 -5.19
CA ALA A 33 6.15 10.11 -6.44
C ALA A 33 6.88 8.87 -6.97
N VAL A 34 6.13 7.82 -7.27
CA VAL A 34 6.59 6.63 -7.98
C VAL A 34 5.92 6.60 -9.35
N MET A 35 6.72 6.52 -10.41
CA MET A 35 6.20 6.39 -11.78
C MET A 35 5.73 4.96 -12.02
N LEU A 36 4.45 4.82 -12.36
CA LEU A 36 3.84 3.56 -12.75
C LEU A 36 4.11 3.26 -14.22
N SER A 37 4.00 1.98 -14.59
CA SER A 37 4.23 1.51 -15.98
C SER A 37 3.25 2.10 -17.00
N ASN A 38 2.08 2.55 -16.55
CA ASN A 38 1.09 3.27 -17.34
C ASN A 38 1.35 4.78 -17.48
N GLY A 39 2.46 5.29 -16.92
CA GLY A 39 2.82 6.70 -16.97
C GLY A 39 2.12 7.59 -15.95
N TYR A 40 1.29 7.05 -15.06
CA TYR A 40 0.73 7.78 -13.92
C TYR A 40 1.69 7.77 -12.73
N GLN A 41 1.43 8.67 -11.77
CA GLN A 41 2.17 8.73 -10.50
C GLN A 41 1.35 8.12 -9.37
N ALA A 42 2.00 7.30 -8.55
CA ALA A 42 1.51 6.86 -7.25
C ALA A 42 2.32 7.53 -6.13
N PHE A 43 1.72 7.69 -4.95
CA PHE A 43 2.35 8.35 -3.81
C PHE A 43 2.25 7.46 -2.55
N PRO A 44 2.82 6.25 -2.56
CA PRO A 44 2.75 5.35 -1.42
C PRO A 44 3.44 6.00 -0.20
N CYS A 45 2.67 6.29 0.82
CA CYS A 45 3.12 7.01 2.01
C CYS A 45 2.39 6.49 3.26
N GLY A 46 2.97 6.70 4.45
CA GLY A 46 2.42 6.18 5.70
C GLY A 46 3.43 5.37 6.51
N TYR A 47 2.93 4.54 7.41
CA TYR A 47 3.76 3.63 8.20
C TYR A 47 4.16 2.44 7.32
N TYR A 48 5.46 2.18 7.21
CA TYR A 48 5.96 1.02 6.48
C TYR A 48 6.48 -0.06 7.43
N THR A 49 6.39 -1.30 6.97
CA THR A 49 7.13 -2.45 7.49
C THR A 49 7.91 -3.06 6.33
N LEU A 50 9.22 -3.21 6.48
CA LEU A 50 10.10 -3.90 5.53
C LEU A 50 10.26 -5.35 5.96
N PHE A 51 10.15 -6.26 5.00
CA PHE A 51 10.27 -7.70 5.19
C PHE A 51 11.60 -8.22 4.65
N GLU A 52 12.04 -9.39 5.15
CA GLU A 52 13.34 -9.98 4.82
C GLU A 52 13.56 -10.26 3.32
N ASN A 53 12.47 -10.41 2.57
CA ASN A 53 12.49 -10.56 1.11
C ASN A 53 12.59 -9.23 0.34
N GLY A 54 12.77 -8.10 1.03
CA GLY A 54 12.90 -6.77 0.43
C GLY A 54 11.57 -6.05 0.19
N PHE A 55 10.42 -6.73 0.31
CA PHE A 55 9.11 -6.13 0.09
C PHE A 55 8.69 -5.26 1.27
N LYS A 56 7.86 -4.25 0.99
CA LYS A 56 7.33 -3.34 2.01
C LYS A 56 5.80 -3.39 2.02
N LEU A 57 5.23 -3.44 3.22
CA LEU A 57 3.82 -3.11 3.44
C LEU A 57 3.74 -1.67 3.95
N ILE A 58 2.94 -0.83 3.30
CA ILE A 58 2.60 0.50 3.78
C ILE A 58 1.14 0.53 4.15
N VAL A 59 0.83 1.10 5.31
CA VAL A 59 -0.53 1.40 5.75
C VAL A 59 -0.64 2.87 6.13
N SER A 60 -1.67 3.52 5.62
CA SER A 60 -2.00 4.90 5.91
C SER A 60 -3.51 5.04 6.10
N GLY A 61 -3.93 6.07 6.82
CA GLY A 61 -5.34 6.35 6.99
C GLY A 61 -5.58 7.61 7.79
N PHE A 62 -6.76 8.17 7.62
CA PHE A 62 -7.19 9.36 8.34
C PHE A 62 -8.70 9.32 8.58
N ASN A 63 -9.11 9.88 9.71
CA ASN A 63 -10.51 10.12 10.01
C ASN A 63 -10.92 11.45 9.40
N VAL A 64 -11.91 11.45 8.51
CA VAL A 64 -12.53 12.66 7.97
C VAL A 64 -13.50 13.25 9.00
N SER A 65 -14.20 12.38 9.73
CA SER A 65 -15.08 12.74 10.85
C SER A 65 -15.11 11.59 11.86
N PRO A 66 -15.76 11.75 13.03
CA PRO A 66 -15.99 10.63 13.95
C PRO A 66 -16.73 9.44 13.33
N LYS A 67 -17.44 9.67 12.22
CA LYS A 67 -18.25 8.67 11.49
C LYS A 67 -17.68 8.30 10.13
N SER A 68 -16.50 8.81 9.74
CA SER A 68 -15.93 8.52 8.44
C SER A 68 -14.41 8.46 8.46
N SER A 69 -13.87 7.44 7.81
CA SER A 69 -12.43 7.22 7.71
C SER A 69 -12.05 6.69 6.33
N GLN A 70 -10.85 7.01 5.91
CA GLN A 70 -10.22 6.45 4.70
C GLN A 70 -8.92 5.77 5.10
N HIS A 71 -8.69 4.59 4.55
CA HIS A 71 -7.49 3.80 4.77
C HIS A 71 -6.95 3.31 3.44
N GLU A 72 -5.64 3.32 3.32
CA GLU A 72 -4.94 2.78 2.18
C GLU A 72 -3.89 1.77 2.64
N ALA A 73 -3.71 0.73 1.84
CA ALA A 73 -2.65 -0.24 2.02
C ALA A 73 -1.94 -0.48 0.68
N TRP A 74 -0.61 -0.51 0.74
CA TRP A 74 0.25 -0.76 -0.42
C TRP A 74 1.21 -1.90 -0.13
N VAL A 75 1.44 -2.76 -1.12
CA VAL A 75 2.58 -3.67 -1.17
C VAL A 75 3.55 -3.15 -2.22
N LEU A 76 4.79 -2.89 -1.82
CA LEU A 76 5.86 -2.47 -2.71
C LEU A 76 6.91 -3.59 -2.85
N ASP A 77 7.50 -3.69 -4.03
CA ASP A 77 8.64 -4.56 -4.29
C ASP A 77 9.96 -4.00 -3.71
N GLU A 78 11.04 -4.73 -3.92
CA GLU A 78 12.41 -4.37 -3.49
C GLU A 78 12.93 -3.05 -4.10
N ASP A 79 12.35 -2.60 -5.22
CA ASP A 79 12.67 -1.36 -5.94
C ASP A 79 11.69 -0.22 -5.57
N ASP A 80 10.90 -0.37 -4.51
CA ASP A 80 9.88 0.58 -4.07
C ASP A 80 8.73 0.81 -5.07
N ARG A 81 8.48 -0.14 -5.99
CA ARG A 81 7.38 -0.06 -6.96
C ARG A 81 6.10 -0.73 -6.43
N PRO A 82 4.93 -0.10 -6.59
CA PRO A 82 3.65 -0.72 -6.24
C PRO A 82 3.39 -2.01 -7.02
N VAL A 83 3.11 -3.08 -6.28
CA VAL A 83 2.67 -4.36 -6.86
C VAL A 83 1.26 -4.76 -6.41
N GLY A 84 0.76 -4.16 -5.32
CA GLY A 84 -0.62 -4.31 -4.87
C GLY A 84 -1.08 -3.07 -4.07
N TYR A 85 -2.35 -2.72 -4.21
CA TYR A 85 -2.97 -1.59 -3.51
C TYR A 85 -4.42 -1.88 -3.17
N LYS A 86 -4.83 -1.35 -2.03
CA LYS A 86 -6.21 -1.35 -1.56
C LYS A 86 -6.55 -0.03 -0.91
N GLU A 87 -7.72 0.49 -1.24
CA GLU A 87 -8.37 1.60 -0.56
C GLU A 87 -9.65 1.10 0.11
N GLU A 88 -9.87 1.47 1.36
CA GLU A 88 -11.13 1.23 2.06
C GLU A 88 -11.64 2.55 2.65
N ALA A 89 -12.87 2.91 2.30
CA ALA A 89 -13.59 4.02 2.91
C ALA A 89 -14.72 3.48 3.80
N PHE A 90 -14.76 3.97 5.03
CA PHE A 90 -15.85 3.71 5.97
C PHE A 90 -16.65 4.99 6.17
N ILE A 91 -17.98 4.89 6.06
CA ILE A 91 -18.93 5.97 6.33
C ILE A 91 -20.11 5.37 7.10
N ASP A 92 -20.37 5.90 8.28
CA ASP A 92 -21.52 5.56 9.09
C ASP A 92 -22.67 6.55 8.83
N PHE A 93 -23.83 6.02 8.46
CA PHE A 93 -25.05 6.74 8.11
C PHE A 93 -26.14 6.49 9.16
N ASP A 94 -25.86 6.68 10.45
CA ASP A 94 -26.94 6.78 11.45
C ASP A 94 -27.97 7.87 11.09
#